data_AF-A0A968LH93-F1
#
_entry.id   AF-A0A968LH93-F1
#
_cell.length_a   1.000
_cell.length_b   1.000
_cell.length_c   1.000
_cell.angle_alpha   90.00
_cell.angle_beta   90.00
_cell.angle_gamma   90.00
#
_symmetry.space_group_name_H-M   'P 1'
#
loop_
_entity.id
_entity.type
_entity.pdbx_description
1 polymer ?
#
loop_
_entity_poly.entity_id
_entity_poly.type
_entity_poly.pdbx_seq_one_letter_code
_entity_poly.pdbx_strand_id
1 'polypeptide(L)' 'MRANLDGAEVMIEYVVLKKNGCLFDLTYIAVPRSFEQHTAAFEQVIAGFEFPVRGR' A
#
# COMPACT_ATOMS: atom_id res chain seq x y z
N MET A 1 1.14 -0.46 -11.30
CA MET A 1 1.58 0.61 -12.23
C MET A 1 3.10 0.62 -12.29
N ARG A 2 3.73 0.78 -13.47
CA ARG A 2 5.18 1.03 -13.57
C ARG A 2 5.48 2.51 -13.37
N ALA A 3 6.58 2.83 -12.70
CA ALA A 3 7.07 4.18 -12.49
C ALA A 3 8.60 4.22 -12.46
N ASN A 4 9.16 5.41 -12.61
CA ASN A 4 10.57 5.68 -12.35
C ASN A 4 10.67 6.48 -11.05
N LEU A 5 11.48 6.00 -10.10
CA LEU A 5 11.78 6.68 -8.85
C LEU A 5 13.28 6.85 -8.76
N ASP A 6 13.77 8.08 -8.91
CA ASP A 6 15.20 8.43 -8.89
C ASP A 6 16.07 7.59 -9.84
N GLY A 7 15.56 7.31 -11.04
CA GLY A 7 16.26 6.51 -12.06
C GLY A 7 16.00 5.00 -11.96
N ALA A 8 15.38 4.51 -10.89
CA ALA A 8 15.01 3.10 -10.74
C ALA A 8 13.61 2.81 -11.28
N GLU A 9 13.46 1.76 -12.09
CA GLU A 9 12.15 1.24 -12.44
C GLU A 9 11.52 0.53 -11.24
N VAL A 10 10.32 0.96 -10.88
CA VAL A 10 9.52 0.37 -9.79
C VAL A 10 8.12 0.07 -10.27
N MET A 11 7.47 -0.85 -9.56
CA MET A 11 6.06 -1.12 -9.63
C MET A 11 5.39 -0.56 -8.37
N ILE A 12 4.24 0.07 -8.56
CA ILE A 12 3.45 0.69 -7.51
C ILE A 12 2.03 0.12 -7.54
N GLU A 13 1.54 -0.28 -6.38
CA GLU A 13 0.12 -0.46 -6.08
C GLU A 13 -0.29 0.57 -5.04
N TYR A 14 -1.45 1.18 -5.27
CA TYR A 14 -1.97 2.26 -4.47
C TYR A 14 -3.41 1.96 -4.09
N VAL A 15 -3.68 1.95 -2.78
CA VAL A 15 -4.98 1.60 -2.20
C VAL A 15 -5.40 2.70 -1.25
N VAL A 16 -6.63 3.16 -1.41
CA VAL A 16 -7.25 4.11 -0.48
C VAL A 16 -8.24 3.36 0.40
N LEU A 17 -8.01 3.36 1.71
CA LEU A 17 -8.89 2.77 2.70
C LEU A 17 -9.72 3.85 3.37
N LYS A 18 -11.03 3.63 3.47
CA LYS A 18 -11.90 4.43 4.34
C LYS A 18 -12.23 3.63 5.59
N LYS A 19 -11.74 4.08 6.75
CA LYS A 19 -12.00 3.43 8.04
C LYS A 19 -12.35 4.49 9.08
N ASN A 20 -13.49 4.30 9.75
CA ASN A 20 -13.97 5.15 10.82
C ASN A 20 -14.02 6.66 10.51
N GLY A 21 -14.44 7.02 9.29
CA GLY A 21 -14.52 8.43 8.86
C GLY A 21 -13.18 9.05 8.44
N CYS A 22 -12.07 8.33 8.54
CA CYS A 22 -10.77 8.74 8.00
C CYS A 22 -10.48 8.05 6.66
N LEU A 23 -9.70 8.73 5.81
CA LEU A 23 -9.10 8.17 4.60
C LEU A 23 -7.62 7.88 4.86
N PHE A 24 -7.15 6.73 4.37
CA PHE A 24 -5.77 6.30 4.49
C PHE A 24 -5.27 5.89 3.11
N ASP A 25 -4.15 6.48 2.72
CA ASP A 25 -3.45 6.14 1.49
C ASP A 25 -2.35 5.12 1.83
N LEU A 26 -2.44 3.93 1.23
CA LEU A 26 -1.44 2.88 1.36
C LEU A 26 -0.79 2.67 0.00
N THR A 27 0.55 2.71 -0.01
CA THR A 27 1.33 2.54 -1.23
C THR A 27 2.33 1.40 -1.05
N TYR A 28 2.23 0.39 -1.92
CA TYR A 28 3.25 -0.65 -2.04
C TYR A 28 4.14 -0.34 -3.23
N ILE A 29 5.45 -0.21 -2.98
CA ILE A 29 6.47 0.08 -3.99
C ILE A 29 7.51 -1.04 -3.96
N ALA A 30 7.79 -1.66 -5.11
CA ALA A 30 8.87 -2.63 -5.23
C ALA A 30 9.50 -2.62 -6.61
N VAL A 31 10.68 -3.23 -6.76
CA VAL A 31 11.25 -3.48 -8.08
C VAL A 31 10.39 -4.50 -8.85
N PRO A 32 10.31 -4.43 -10.20
CA PRO A 32 9.38 -5.26 -10.98
C PRO A 32 9.51 -6.75 -10.72
N ARG A 33 10.74 -7.26 -10.54
CA ARG A 33 11.01 -8.69 -10.32
C ARG A 33 10.43 -9.26 -9.02
N SER A 34 10.17 -8.42 -8.02
CA SER A 34 9.72 -8.84 -6.69
C SER A 34 8.30 -8.40 -6.37
N PHE A 35 7.67 -7.60 -7.24
CA PHE A 35 6.37 -6.99 -6.97
C PHE A 35 5.29 -8.05 -6.75
N GLU A 36 5.01 -8.87 -7.77
CA GLU A 36 4.00 -9.94 -7.68
C GLU A 36 4.32 -10.99 -6.59
N GLN A 37 5.59 -11.19 -6.27
CA GLN A 37 6.01 -12.16 -5.24
C GLN A 37 5.57 -11.74 -3.83
N HIS A 38 5.39 -10.44 -3.59
CA HIS A 38 5.09 -9.90 -2.27
C HIS A 38 3.78 -9.11 -2.20
N THR A 39 3.04 -8.99 -3.31
CA THR A 39 1.68 -8.40 -3.32
C THR A 39 0.78 -9.01 -2.25
N ALA A 40 0.79 -10.35 -2.10
CA ALA A 40 -0.02 -11.03 -1.08
C ALA A 40 0.33 -10.63 0.36
N ALA A 41 1.58 -10.24 0.63
CA ALA A 41 1.96 -9.73 1.95
C ALA A 41 1.42 -8.31 2.18
N PHE A 42 1.36 -7.48 1.13
CA PHE A 42 0.73 -6.17 1.20
C PHE A 42 -0.79 -6.28 1.40
N GLU A 43 -1.45 -7.24 0.75
CA GLU A 43 -2.86 -7.54 0.99
C GLU A 43 -3.13 -7.91 2.46
N GLN A 44 -2.22 -8.64 3.11
CA GLN A 44 -2.31 -8.94 4.54
C GLN A 44 -2.19 -7.69 5.41
N VAL A 45 -1.32 -6.72 5.03
CA VAL A 45 -1.24 -5.41 5.71
C VAL A 45 -2.56 -4.66 5.60
N ILE A 46 -3.16 -4.63 4.42
CA ILE A 46 -4.47 -3.99 4.19
C ILE A 46 -5.55 -4.66 5.05
N ALA A 47 -5.62 -6.00 5.03
CA ALA A 47 -6.61 -6.77 5.77
C ALA A 47 -6.48 -6.61 7.29
N GLY A 48 -5.25 -6.51 7.79
CA GLY A 48 -4.95 -6.33 9.22
C GLY A 48 -4.91 -4.88 9.68
N PHE A 49 -5.13 -3.90 8.80
CA PHE A 49 -4.97 -2.49 9.16
C PHE A 49 -6.01 -2.05 10.18
N GLU A 50 -5.58 -1.76 11.41
CA GLU A 50 -6.40 -1.19 12.46
C GLU A 50 -5.91 0.21 12.85
N PHE A 51 -6.87 1.12 13.03
CA PHE A 51 -6.61 2.48 13.48
C PHE A 51 -7.57 2.83 14.63
N PRO A 52 -7.07 3.11 15.84
CA PRO A 52 -7.93 3.43 16.97
C PRO A 52 -8.54 4.82 16.79
N VAL A 53 -9.86 4.89 16.73
CA VAL A 53 -10.59 6.14 16.93
C VAL A 53 -10.61 6.37 18.43
N ARG A 54 -9.64 7.10 18.96
CA ARG A 54 -9.87 7.78 20.23
C ARG A 54 -10.75 8.99 19.92
N GLY A 55 -12.04 8.73 19.81
CA GLY A 55 -13.06 9.77 19.71
C GLY A 55 -12.93 10.68 20.92
N ARG A 56 -12.90 11.98 20.68
CA ARG A 56 -13.14 12.98 21.72
C ARG A 56 -14.59 13.44 21.57
#